data_AF-A0A0L0G518-F1
#
_entry.id   AF-A0A0L0G518-F1
#
_cell.length_a   1.000
_cell.length_b   1.000
_cell.length_c   1.000
_cell.angle_alpha   90.00
_cell.angle_beta   90.00
_cell.angle_gamma   90.00
#
_symmetry.space_group_name_H-M   'P 1'
#
loop_
_entity.id
_entity.type
_entity.pdbx_description
1 polymer ?
#
loop_
_entity_poly.entity_id
_entity_poly.type
_entity_poly.pdbx_seq_one_letter_code
_entity_poly.pdbx_strand_id
1 'polypeptide(L)'
;MCTHNHTYTYINACTFIKTHTYVYTCTHTHIYIYIYLVLAHITLVLIMQTTFRVRSRGAGTYEFTKDVTAWCAKSGVKVGLLTLFVQHTSCSLLISENADPEVQVDMKNFMSRLVPPTTDPSMKYLTHTYEGPDDMPGHIKNALLPVSISIPVTNGRPCLGTWQGIFLFEHRDQSHERKIVAHLA
;
A
#
# COMPACT_ATOMS: atom_id res chain seq x y z
N MET A 1 -34.56 -45.14 -14.27
CA MET A 1 -33.25 -45.65 -13.83
C MET A 1 -32.22 -44.54 -14.03
N CYS A 2 -31.69 -43.95 -12.96
CA CYS A 2 -30.64 -42.92 -13.05
C CYS A 2 -29.27 -43.60 -12.93
N THR A 3 -28.43 -43.48 -13.95
CA THR A 3 -27.03 -43.88 -13.89
C THR A 3 -26.21 -42.76 -13.26
N HIS A 4 -25.36 -43.09 -12.30
CA HIS A 4 -24.47 -42.15 -11.62
C HIS A 4 -23.08 -42.27 -12.22
N ASN A 5 -22.59 -41.25 -12.92
CA ASN A 5 -21.20 -41.16 -13.33
C ASN A 5 -20.57 -39.90 -12.72
N HIS A 6 -19.51 -40.10 -11.95
CA HIS A 6 -18.66 -39.03 -11.45
C HIS A 6 -17.53 -38.78 -12.44
N THR A 7 -17.41 -37.56 -12.95
CA THR A 7 -16.27 -37.15 -13.77
C THR A 7 -15.55 -35.99 -13.08
N TYR A 8 -14.28 -36.18 -12.76
CA TYR A 8 -13.40 -35.16 -12.20
C TYR A 8 -12.55 -34.57 -13.34
N THR A 9 -12.67 -33.27 -13.59
CA THR A 9 -11.80 -32.59 -14.57
C THR A 9 -10.84 -31.68 -13.82
N TYR A 10 -9.54 -31.95 -13.92
CA TYR A 10 -8.48 -31.12 -13.35
C TYR A 10 -8.13 -30.00 -14.33
N ILE A 11 -8.29 -28.74 -13.90
CA ILE A 11 -7.75 -27.58 -14.61
C ILE A 11 -7.02 -26.71 -13.59
N ASN A 12 -5.70 -26.95 -13.49
CA ASN A 12 -4.65 -26.13 -12.87
C ASN A 12 -4.79 -25.68 -11.40
N ALA A 13 -3.65 -25.76 -10.70
CA ALA A 13 -3.51 -25.56 -9.27
C ALA A 13 -3.74 -24.10 -8.85
N CYS A 14 -4.93 -23.77 -8.33
CA CYS A 14 -5.10 -22.83 -7.20
C CYS A 14 -6.55 -22.60 -6.74
N THR A 15 -7.55 -23.29 -7.30
CA THR A 15 -8.94 -23.07 -6.87
C THR A 15 -9.66 -24.40 -6.66
N PHE A 16 -9.90 -24.76 -5.40
CA PHE A 16 -10.79 -25.88 -5.08
C PHE A 16 -12.23 -25.42 -5.27
N ILE A 17 -12.89 -25.89 -6.33
CA ILE A 17 -14.34 -25.83 -6.47
C ILE A 17 -14.85 -27.27 -6.39
N LYS A 18 -15.54 -27.64 -5.30
CA LYS A 18 -16.34 -28.86 -5.26
C LYS A 18 -17.59 -28.62 -6.13
N THR A 19 -17.54 -28.96 -7.42
CA THR A 19 -18.74 -29.01 -8.25
C THR A 19 -19.39 -30.39 -8.09
N HIS A 20 -20.54 -30.45 -7.42
CA HIS A 20 -21.43 -31.61 -7.53
C HIS A 20 -22.32 -31.40 -8.75
N THR A 21 -22.00 -32.04 -9.87
CA THR A 21 -22.84 -31.99 -11.07
C THR A 21 -23.99 -32.98 -10.92
N TYR A 22 -25.18 -32.47 -10.59
CA TYR A 22 -26.42 -33.24 -10.66
C TYR A 22 -27.12 -32.95 -11.98
N VAL A 23 -27.19 -33.93 -12.88
CA VAL A 23 -27.93 -33.80 -14.14
C VAL A 23 -29.35 -34.34 -13.92
N TYR A 24 -30.33 -33.44 -13.81
CA TYR A 24 -31.75 -33.77 -13.86
C TYR A 24 -32.36 -33.14 -15.10
N THR A 25 -33.00 -33.95 -15.95
CA THR A 25 -33.72 -33.49 -17.14
C THR A 25 -35.18 -33.18 -16.77
N CYS A 26 -35.58 -31.90 -16.79
CA CYS A 26 -37.01 -31.55 -16.88
C CYS A 26 -37.26 -30.11 -17.38
N THR A 27 -38.19 -30.02 -18.34
CA THR A 27 -39.00 -28.90 -18.89
C THR A 27 -38.52 -27.42 -18.78
N HIS A 28 -38.56 -26.76 -19.93
CA HIS A 28 -37.84 -25.54 -20.37
C HIS A 28 -38.02 -24.20 -19.63
N THR A 29 -38.72 -24.13 -18.49
CA THR A 29 -38.97 -22.84 -17.80
C THR A 29 -38.13 -22.65 -16.54
N HIS A 30 -37.69 -23.73 -15.88
CA HIS A 30 -36.86 -23.64 -14.67
C HIS A 30 -35.36 -23.48 -14.93
N ILE A 31 -34.89 -23.84 -16.13
CA ILE A 31 -33.49 -23.75 -16.53
C ILE A 31 -33.01 -22.29 -16.59
N TYR A 32 -33.84 -21.36 -17.07
CA TYR A 32 -33.48 -19.94 -17.15
C TYR A 32 -33.34 -19.30 -15.76
N ILE A 33 -34.21 -19.64 -14.81
CA ILE A 33 -34.14 -19.11 -13.43
C ILE A 33 -32.87 -19.63 -12.72
N TYR A 34 -32.50 -20.90 -12.91
CA TYR A 34 -31.31 -21.49 -12.31
C TYR A 34 -30.00 -20.96 -12.94
N ILE A 35 -29.95 -20.76 -14.26
CA ILE A 35 -28.80 -20.14 -14.93
C ILE A 35 -28.57 -18.70 -14.41
N TYR A 36 -29.63 -17.92 -14.22
CA TYR A 36 -29.54 -16.58 -13.62
C TYR A 36 -29.09 -16.59 -12.15
N LEU A 37 -29.53 -17.56 -11.34
CA LEU A 37 -29.09 -17.70 -9.95
C LEU A 37 -27.62 -18.15 -9.82
N VAL A 38 -27.12 -18.95 -10.75
CA VAL A 38 -25.72 -19.43 -10.76
C VAL A 38 -24.76 -18.35 -11.29
N LEU A 39 -25.22 -17.43 -12.14
CA LEU A 39 -24.38 -16.38 -12.76
C LEU A 39 -24.23 -15.09 -11.91
N ALA A 40 -24.92 -14.96 -10.77
CA ALA A 40 -24.98 -13.68 -10.03
C ALA A 40 -24.10 -13.62 -8.75
N HIS A 41 -23.07 -14.45 -8.62
CA HIS A 41 -22.00 -14.21 -7.63
C HIS A 41 -20.83 -13.48 -8.29
N ILE A 42 -21.11 -12.36 -8.95
CA ILE A 42 -20.07 -11.39 -9.30
C ILE A 42 -19.64 -10.76 -7.98
N THR A 43 -18.56 -11.27 -7.38
CA THR A 43 -17.91 -10.61 -6.25
C THR A 43 -17.37 -9.28 -6.78
N LEU A 44 -18.12 -8.20 -6.58
CA LEU A 44 -17.68 -6.85 -6.91
C LEU A 44 -16.46 -6.54 -6.01
N VAL A 45 -15.28 -6.41 -6.62
CA VAL A 45 -14.10 -5.93 -5.92
C VAL A 45 -14.26 -4.42 -5.76
N LEU A 46 -14.44 -3.97 -4.51
CA LEU A 46 -14.47 -2.55 -4.18
C LEU A 46 -13.05 -1.99 -4.27
N ILE A 47 -12.77 -1.25 -5.33
CA ILE A 47 -11.50 -0.53 -5.50
C ILE A 47 -11.71 0.92 -5.10
N MET A 48 -10.82 1.44 -4.27
CA MET A 48 -10.84 2.84 -3.83
C MET A 48 -9.48 3.48 -4.01
N GLN A 49 -9.49 4.76 -4.38
CA GLN A 49 -8.28 5.56 -4.47
C GLN A 49 -8.50 6.94 -3.86
N THR A 50 -7.47 7.44 -3.18
CA THR A 50 -7.42 8.84 -2.74
C THR A 50 -5.98 9.36 -2.75
N THR A 51 -5.81 10.65 -2.50
CA THR A 51 -4.48 11.27 -2.33
C THR A 51 -4.41 11.94 -0.97
N PHE A 52 -3.51 11.49 -0.12
CA PHE A 52 -3.14 12.18 1.10
C PHE A 52 -2.15 13.30 0.79
N ARG A 53 -2.27 14.40 1.53
CA ARG A 53 -1.34 15.54 1.48
C ARG A 53 -0.72 15.72 2.85
N VAL A 54 0.60 15.54 2.94
CA VAL A 54 1.35 15.67 4.19
C VAL A 54 2.27 16.86 4.08
N ARG A 55 2.15 17.80 5.03
CA ARG A 55 3.01 18.99 5.10
C ARG A 55 4.19 18.72 6.01
N SER A 56 5.39 18.90 5.47
CA SER A 56 6.64 18.87 6.21
C SER A 56 7.10 20.29 6.56
N ARG A 57 7.86 20.42 7.63
CA ARG A 57 8.51 21.65 8.10
C ARG A 57 10.04 21.59 7.96
N GLY A 58 10.54 20.62 7.20
CA GLY A 58 11.95 20.28 7.04
C GLY A 58 12.23 18.80 7.29
N ALA A 59 13.50 18.41 7.25
CA ALA A 59 13.88 17.01 7.24
C ALA A 59 13.45 16.29 8.53
N GLY A 60 12.87 15.11 8.39
CA GLY A 60 12.32 14.33 9.49
C GLY A 60 11.14 13.45 9.08
N THR A 61 10.56 12.75 10.04
CA THR A 61 9.40 11.89 9.81
C THR A 61 8.10 12.59 10.21
N TYR A 62 7.05 12.35 9.42
CA TYR A 62 5.72 12.92 9.59
C TYR A 62 4.71 11.80 9.56
N GLU A 63 4.13 11.49 10.72
CA GLU A 63 3.15 10.40 10.85
C GLU A 63 1.80 10.82 10.24
N PHE A 64 1.20 9.92 9.45
CA PHE A 64 -0.16 10.10 8.93
C PHE A 64 -1.02 8.83 9.05
N THR A 65 -0.65 7.94 9.99
CA THR A 65 -1.35 6.67 10.29
C THR A 65 -2.84 6.85 10.56
N LYS A 66 -3.21 7.91 11.28
CA LYS A 66 -4.61 8.20 11.65
C LYS A 66 -5.47 8.49 10.43
N ASP A 67 -4.95 9.24 9.47
CA ASP A 67 -5.66 9.60 8.24
C ASP A 67 -5.88 8.36 7.36
N VAL A 68 -4.83 7.53 7.22
CA VAL A 68 -4.91 6.25 6.49
C VAL A 68 -5.92 5.32 7.15
N THR A 69 -5.86 5.15 8.46
CA THR A 69 -6.76 4.27 9.21
C THR A 69 -8.21 4.73 9.09
N ALA A 70 -8.46 6.03 9.20
CA ALA A 70 -9.79 6.61 9.06
C ALA A 70 -10.36 6.42 7.64
N TRP A 71 -9.51 6.54 6.61
CA TRP A 71 -9.91 6.31 5.22
C TRP A 71 -10.23 4.83 4.97
N CYS A 72 -9.38 3.90 5.40
CA CYS A 72 -9.64 2.46 5.30
C CYS A 72 -10.96 2.08 5.99
N ALA A 73 -11.23 2.62 7.19
CA ALA A 73 -12.46 2.31 7.91
C ALA A 73 -13.73 2.77 7.16
N LYS A 74 -13.63 3.91 6.43
CA LYS A 74 -14.72 4.47 5.62
C LYS A 74 -14.87 3.82 4.25
N SER A 75 -13.91 3.00 3.82
CA SER A 75 -13.88 2.42 2.47
C SER A 75 -14.96 1.36 2.19
N GLY A 76 -15.48 0.73 3.23
CA GLY A 76 -16.32 -0.47 3.08
C GLY A 76 -15.54 -1.76 2.76
N VAL A 77 -14.27 -1.67 2.36
CA VAL A 77 -13.39 -2.83 2.11
C VAL A 77 -13.06 -3.51 3.45
N LYS A 78 -13.42 -4.79 3.59
CA LYS A 78 -13.16 -5.54 4.82
C LYS A 78 -11.80 -6.23 4.82
N VAL A 79 -11.43 -6.84 3.71
CA VAL A 79 -10.15 -7.51 3.51
C VAL A 79 -9.61 -7.04 2.17
N GLY A 80 -8.34 -6.66 2.12
CA GLY A 80 -7.72 -6.14 0.91
C GLY A 80 -6.26 -5.78 1.11
N LEU A 81 -5.67 -5.16 0.10
CA LEU A 81 -4.30 -4.63 0.11
C LEU A 81 -4.32 -3.13 -0.08
N LEU A 82 -3.88 -2.39 0.94
CA LEU A 82 -3.58 -0.97 0.81
C LEU A 82 -2.20 -0.80 0.22
N THR A 83 -2.08 -0.11 -0.91
CA THR A 83 -0.81 0.39 -1.43
C THR A 83 -0.76 1.91 -1.27
N LEU A 84 0.31 2.41 -0.65
CA LEU A 84 0.63 3.83 -0.54
C LEU A 84 1.84 4.13 -1.42
N PHE A 85 1.72 5.10 -2.32
CA PHE A 85 2.77 5.50 -3.25
C PHE A 85 3.02 7.01 -3.18
N VAL A 86 4.24 7.43 -2.84
CA VAL A 86 4.60 8.85 -2.81
C VAL A 86 4.98 9.35 -4.20
N GLN A 87 4.36 10.45 -4.65
CA GLN A 87 4.58 11.03 -5.97
C GLN A 87 5.70 12.09 -5.95
N HIS A 88 6.84 11.77 -5.32
CA HIS A 88 7.95 12.68 -5.09
C HIS A 88 9.28 11.91 -5.07
N THR A 89 10.37 12.58 -5.43
CA THR A 89 11.71 11.98 -5.59
C THR A 89 12.70 12.40 -4.50
N SER A 90 12.25 13.16 -3.50
CA SER A 90 13.08 13.68 -2.40
C SER A 90 12.45 13.47 -1.02
N CYS A 91 11.56 12.49 -0.90
CA CYS A 91 10.99 11.99 0.36
C CYS A 91 10.58 10.52 0.18
N SER A 92 10.43 9.78 1.26
CA SER A 92 10.11 8.33 1.21
C SER A 92 8.94 7.99 2.13
N LEU A 93 8.46 6.76 2.04
CA LEU A 93 7.50 6.18 2.96
C LEU A 93 8.22 5.21 3.89
N LEU A 94 7.76 5.13 5.14
CA LEU A 94 8.33 4.23 6.13
C LEU A 94 7.23 3.69 7.05
N ILE A 95 7.34 2.42 7.41
CA ILE A 95 6.65 1.86 8.58
C ILE A 95 7.71 1.68 9.66
N SER A 96 7.54 2.37 10.79
CA SER A 96 8.51 2.36 11.89
C SER A 96 7.80 2.51 13.23
N GLU A 97 8.59 2.54 14.29
CA GLU A 97 8.09 2.76 15.64
C GLU A 97 7.40 4.13 15.75
N ASN A 98 6.23 4.19 16.41
CA ASN A 98 5.52 5.44 16.72
C ASN A 98 5.30 5.67 18.22
N ALA A 99 5.92 4.87 19.08
CA ALA A 99 5.81 4.98 20.53
C ALA A 99 6.88 5.91 21.12
N ASP A 100 8.15 5.69 20.76
CA ASP A 100 9.26 6.50 21.24
C ASP A 100 9.68 7.58 20.21
N PRO A 101 9.65 8.88 20.56
CA PRO A 101 10.12 9.96 19.70
C PRO A 101 11.63 9.88 19.35
N GLU A 102 12.45 9.25 20.19
CA GLU A 102 13.89 9.12 19.98
C GLU A 102 14.21 8.29 18.73
N VAL A 103 13.39 7.28 18.43
CA VAL A 103 13.53 6.46 17.23
C VAL A 103 13.48 7.33 15.98
N GLN A 104 12.56 8.30 15.90
CA GLN A 104 12.48 9.16 14.71
C GLN A 104 13.65 10.15 14.62
N VAL A 105 14.12 10.65 15.77
CA VAL A 105 15.31 11.51 15.84
C VAL A 105 16.56 10.76 15.36
N ASP A 106 16.76 9.53 15.83
CA ASP A 106 17.92 8.72 15.47
C ASP A 106 17.88 8.28 14.01
N MET A 107 16.71 7.95 13.47
CA MET A 107 16.55 7.63 12.04
C MET A 107 16.91 8.85 11.17
N LYS A 108 16.47 10.05 11.56
CA LYS A 108 16.88 11.30 10.90
C LYS A 108 18.40 11.49 10.99
N ASN A 109 18.98 11.38 12.18
CA ASN A 109 20.41 11.59 12.40
C ASN A 109 21.26 10.59 11.63
N PHE A 110 20.86 9.31 11.63
CA PHE A 110 21.52 8.26 10.87
C PHE A 110 21.49 8.55 9.37
N MET A 111 20.34 8.92 8.81
CA MET A 111 20.24 9.25 7.38
C MET A 111 21.02 10.50 7.01
N SER A 112 21.05 11.52 7.87
CA SER A 112 21.90 12.71 7.66
C SER A 112 23.39 12.39 7.70
N ARG A 113 23.81 11.42 8.52
CA ARG A 113 25.20 10.93 8.54
C ARG A 113 25.53 10.04 7.34
N LEU A 114 24.61 9.18 6.93
CA LEU A 114 24.79 8.26 5.81
C LEU A 114 24.87 9.01 4.47
N VAL A 115 24.04 10.04 4.31
CA VAL A 115 23.97 10.87 3.11
C VAL A 115 23.99 12.35 3.53
N PRO A 116 25.19 12.90 3.82
CA PRO A 116 25.38 14.31 4.16
C PRO A 116 25.05 15.28 3.02
N PRO A 117 24.93 16.59 3.30
CA PRO A 117 24.72 17.61 2.27
C PRO A 117 25.87 17.66 1.26
N THR A 118 25.62 18.19 0.06
CA THR A 118 26.65 18.33 -1.00
C THR A 118 27.78 19.29 -0.63
N THR A 119 27.61 20.09 0.40
CA THR A 119 28.66 20.93 1.00
C THR A 119 29.68 20.14 1.81
N ASP A 120 29.38 18.88 2.17
CA ASP A 120 30.33 17.99 2.83
C ASP A 120 31.47 17.61 1.86
N PRO A 121 32.75 17.68 2.27
CA PRO A 121 33.88 17.31 1.41
C PRO A 121 33.81 15.90 0.83
N SER A 122 33.16 14.96 1.53
CA SER A 122 32.94 13.59 1.05
C SER A 122 32.02 13.52 -0.17
N MET A 123 31.17 14.54 -0.37
CA MET A 123 30.17 14.60 -1.44
C MET A 123 30.63 15.34 -2.70
N LYS A 124 31.91 15.75 -2.78
CA LYS A 124 32.48 16.51 -3.93
C LYS A 124 32.37 15.81 -5.28
N TYR A 125 32.10 14.50 -5.31
CA TYR A 125 31.92 13.74 -6.54
C TYR A 125 30.52 13.89 -7.15
N LEU A 126 29.55 14.46 -6.43
CA LEU A 126 28.20 14.71 -6.93
C LEU A 126 28.18 15.94 -7.84
N THR A 127 27.49 15.81 -8.97
CA THR A 127 27.40 16.87 -10.01
C THR A 127 26.11 17.68 -9.94
N HIS A 128 25.02 17.09 -9.44
CA HIS A 128 23.75 17.77 -9.21
C HIS A 128 23.78 18.53 -7.89
N THR A 129 24.24 19.78 -7.91
CA THR A 129 24.45 20.60 -6.69
C THR A 129 23.79 21.98 -6.75
N TYR A 130 23.06 22.28 -7.83
CA TYR A 130 22.55 23.61 -8.12
C TYR A 130 21.14 23.90 -7.57
N GLU A 131 20.43 22.89 -7.03
CA GLU A 131 19.07 23.02 -6.45
C GLU A 131 19.06 23.05 -4.91
N GLY A 132 20.22 23.28 -4.31
CA GLY A 132 20.41 23.32 -2.86
C GLY A 132 21.28 22.18 -2.34
N PRO A 133 21.89 22.34 -1.14
CA PRO A 133 22.83 21.37 -0.60
C PRO A 133 22.20 20.04 -0.17
N ASP A 134 20.88 20.01 -0.01
CA ASP A 134 20.09 18.87 0.46
C ASP A 134 19.34 18.15 -0.67
N ASP A 135 19.35 18.68 -1.90
CA ASP A 135 18.55 18.18 -3.01
C ASP A 135 19.00 16.79 -3.51
N MET A 136 20.23 16.69 -4.02
CA MET A 136 20.81 15.41 -4.44
C MET A 136 20.89 14.39 -3.28
N PRO A 137 21.28 14.77 -2.05
CA PRO A 137 21.16 13.91 -0.88
C PRO A 137 19.73 13.41 -0.66
N GLY A 138 18.73 14.25 -0.87
CA GLY A 138 17.32 13.88 -0.82
C GLY A 138 16.94 12.82 -1.86
N HIS A 139 17.46 12.93 -3.08
CA HIS A 139 17.31 11.91 -4.12
C HIS A 139 18.00 10.59 -3.76
N ILE A 140 19.21 10.64 -3.18
CA ILE A 140 19.93 9.43 -2.74
C ILE A 140 19.15 8.74 -1.61
N LYS A 141 18.71 9.48 -0.59
CA LYS A 141 17.87 8.94 0.50
C LYS A 141 16.56 8.35 -0.03
N ASN A 142 15.95 8.98 -1.04
CA ASN A 142 14.77 8.45 -1.73
C ASN A 142 15.05 7.14 -2.47
N ALA A 143 16.22 6.99 -3.09
CA ALA A 143 16.61 5.74 -3.75
C ALA A 143 16.92 4.59 -2.76
N LEU A 144 17.30 4.92 -1.52
CA LEU A 144 17.60 3.94 -0.46
C LEU A 144 16.36 3.47 0.32
N LEU A 145 15.30 4.27 0.34
CA LEU A 145 14.10 4.02 1.14
C LEU A 145 12.87 3.83 0.25
N PRO A 146 11.87 3.05 0.68
CA PRO A 146 10.73 2.75 -0.18
C PRO A 146 9.92 4.01 -0.51
N VAL A 147 9.51 4.14 -1.76
CA VAL A 147 8.51 5.13 -2.22
C VAL A 147 7.11 4.53 -2.33
N SER A 148 7.02 3.21 -2.25
CA SER A 148 5.78 2.43 -2.26
C SER A 148 5.80 1.46 -1.10
N ILE A 149 4.72 1.41 -0.33
CA ILE A 149 4.52 0.41 0.73
C ILE A 149 3.14 -0.22 0.58
N SER A 150 3.07 -1.53 0.82
CA SER A 150 1.82 -2.27 0.80
C SER A 150 1.52 -2.85 2.18
N ILE A 151 0.29 -2.66 2.64
CA ILE A 151 -0.18 -2.98 4.00
C ILE A 151 -1.47 -3.79 3.87
N PRO A 152 -1.53 -5.02 4.41
CA PRO A 152 -2.78 -5.76 4.46
C PRO A 152 -3.85 -4.98 5.23
N VAL A 153 -5.09 -5.07 4.78
CA VAL A 153 -6.26 -4.53 5.48
C VAL A 153 -7.13 -5.68 5.95
N THR A 154 -7.54 -5.65 7.21
CA THR A 154 -8.49 -6.62 7.80
C THR A 154 -9.49 -5.88 8.68
N ASN A 155 -10.76 -6.25 8.56
CA ASN A 155 -11.90 -5.56 9.19
C ASN A 155 -11.91 -4.05 8.91
N GLY A 156 -11.48 -3.63 7.72
CA GLY A 156 -11.39 -2.23 7.31
C GLY A 156 -10.29 -1.43 8.02
N ARG A 157 -9.30 -2.11 8.62
CA ARG A 157 -8.16 -1.47 9.31
C ARG A 157 -6.84 -1.96 8.71
N PRO A 158 -5.83 -1.09 8.53
CA PRO A 158 -4.48 -1.53 8.23
C PRO A 158 -3.97 -2.48 9.33
N CYS A 159 -3.40 -3.61 8.93
CA CYS A 159 -2.85 -4.63 9.82
C CYS A 159 -1.46 -4.25 10.35
N LEU A 160 -1.37 -3.11 11.03
CA LEU A 160 -0.15 -2.63 11.66
C LEU A 160 0.05 -3.32 13.03
N GLY A 161 1.30 -3.60 13.39
CA GLY A 161 1.68 -4.00 14.74
C GLY A 161 1.46 -2.86 15.75
N THR A 162 1.46 -3.19 17.05
CA THR A 162 1.17 -2.26 18.15
C THR A 162 1.98 -0.96 18.09
N TRP A 163 3.24 -1.07 17.68
CA TRP A 163 4.17 0.07 17.62
C TRP A 163 4.42 0.56 16.19
N GLN A 164 3.72 0.05 15.18
CA GLN A 164 3.94 0.45 13.80
C GLN A 164 3.09 1.67 13.43
N GLY A 165 3.74 2.77 13.07
CA GLY A 165 3.15 3.93 12.40
C GLY A 165 3.54 4.02 10.94
N ILE A 166 2.74 4.73 10.15
CA ILE A 166 2.97 5.05 8.74
C ILE A 166 3.48 6.49 8.67
N PHE A 167 4.69 6.65 8.12
CA PHE A 167 5.39 7.92 8.07
C PHE A 167 5.75 8.32 6.65
N LEU A 168 5.68 9.62 6.38
CA LEU A 168 6.43 10.27 5.33
C LEU A 168 7.79 10.66 5.92
N PHE A 169 8.89 10.22 5.32
CA PHE A 169 10.23 10.69 5.66
C PHE A 169 10.62 11.78 4.67
N GLU A 170 10.56 13.04 5.14
CA GLU A 170 11.05 14.21 4.40
C GLU A 170 12.58 14.26 4.45
N HIS A 171 13.21 14.36 3.29
CA HIS A 171 14.67 14.44 3.18
C HIS A 171 15.17 15.86 2.95
N ARG A 172 14.28 16.79 2.62
CA ARG A 172 14.58 18.20 2.37
C ARG A 172 14.48 19.06 3.63
N ASP A 173 15.33 20.06 3.76
CA ASP A 173 15.39 20.94 4.92
C ASP A 173 14.28 21.98 4.93
N GLN A 174 13.73 22.32 3.76
CA GLN A 174 12.63 23.28 3.63
C GLN A 174 11.26 22.62 3.80
N SER A 175 10.23 23.43 4.03
CA SER A 175 8.85 22.95 4.10
C SER A 175 8.32 22.53 2.73
N HIS A 176 7.71 21.36 2.65
CA HIS A 176 7.04 20.88 1.43
C HIS A 176 5.64 20.35 1.73
N GLU A 177 4.80 20.27 0.69
CA GLU A 177 3.58 19.48 0.71
C GLU A 177 3.76 18.26 -0.19
N ARG A 178 3.79 17.07 0.41
CA ARG A 178 3.97 15.80 -0.29
C ARG A 178 2.64 15.14 -0.57
N LYS A 179 2.55 14.45 -1.71
CA LYS A 179 1.36 13.75 -2.20
C LYS A 179 1.60 12.25 -2.13
N ILE A 180 0.70 11.54 -1.47
CA ILE A 180 0.74 10.08 -1.34
C ILE A 180 -0.56 9.54 -1.92
N VAL A 181 -0.48 8.80 -3.02
CA VAL A 181 -1.63 8.08 -3.58
C VAL A 181 -1.87 6.83 -2.74
N ALA A 182 -3.09 6.66 -2.29
CA ALA A 182 -3.54 5.46 -1.59
C ALA A 182 -4.50 4.70 -2.49
N HIS A 183 -4.20 3.43 -2.74
CA HIS A 183 -5.02 2.51 -3.51
C HIS A 183 -5.40 1.33 -2.61
N LEU A 184 -6.67 0.97 -2.56
CA LEU A 184 -7.19 -0.14 -1.77
C LEU A 184 -8.07 -1.02 -2.65
N ALA A 185 -7.74 -2.31 -2.72
CA ALA A 185 -8.44 -3.32 -3.50
C ALA A 185 -8.46 -4.66 -2.75
#